data_AF-A0A420I1H4-F1
#
_entry.id   AF-A0A420I1H4-F1
#
_cell.length_a   1.000
_cell.length_b   1.000
_cell.length_c   1.000
_cell.angle_alpha   90.00
_cell.angle_beta   90.00
_cell.angle_gamma   90.00
#
_symmetry.space_group_name_H-M   'P 1'
#
loop_
_entity.id
_entity.type
_entity.pdbx_description
1 polymer ?
#
loop_
_entity_poly.entity_id
_entity_poly.type
_entity_poly.pdbx_seq_one_letter_code
_entity_poly.pdbx_strand_id
1 'polypeptide(L)'
;MKRLEAKIDSLETTRPSGLNTVKKLAPDNMPGPRRPNNLLNCQDLRPENLSGADTPTFEIYIKSIWPEALSSGEVNEELRLSKNATHKFSCMEELKDASADNWQRLHSIQRSLFNEMTPYRFWPSRIIGNLSGDFDTVAKFIRYKNPSWLLTIEAILTIMRNYNGVQPPISQLASIRKKSDEGDLQFLRRVRSVFN
;
A
#
# COMPACT_ATOMS: atom_id res chain seq x y z
N MET A 1 -21.04 -13.02 -36.76
CA MET A 1 -20.36 -12.61 -35.51
C MET A 1 -21.39 -12.18 -34.45
N LYS A 2 -22.45 -12.98 -34.20
CA LYS A 2 -23.54 -12.70 -33.23
C LYS A 2 -23.83 -13.89 -32.28
N ARG A 3 -22.97 -14.92 -32.29
CA ARG A 3 -23.23 -16.22 -31.62
C ARG A 3 -22.32 -16.47 -30.41
N LEU A 4 -21.39 -15.55 -30.11
CA LEU A 4 -20.50 -15.63 -28.95
C LEU A 4 -20.96 -14.71 -27.79
N GLU A 5 -21.61 -13.59 -28.08
CA GLU A 5 -22.11 -12.66 -27.04
C GLU A 5 -23.25 -13.28 -26.21
N ALA A 6 -24.16 -14.02 -26.86
CA ALA A 6 -25.26 -14.69 -26.17
C ALA A 6 -24.84 -15.83 -25.22
N LYS A 7 -23.56 -16.26 -25.27
CA LYS A 7 -23.03 -17.32 -24.39
C LYS A 7 -22.37 -16.78 -23.12
N ILE A 8 -22.08 -15.48 -23.07
CA ILE A 8 -21.58 -14.80 -21.87
C ILE A 8 -22.76 -14.45 -20.94
N ASP A 9 -23.87 -13.97 -21.50
CA ASP A 9 -25.07 -13.62 -20.72
C ASP A 9 -25.78 -14.84 -20.10
N SER A 10 -25.67 -16.02 -20.70
CA SER A 10 -26.33 -17.24 -20.19
C SER A 10 -25.55 -17.95 -19.07
N LEU A 11 -24.30 -17.54 -18.79
CA LEU A 11 -23.48 -18.09 -17.70
C LEU A 11 -23.54 -17.23 -16.43
N GLU A 12 -24.10 -16.03 -16.50
CA GLU A 12 -24.32 -15.16 -15.34
C GLU A 12 -25.65 -15.43 -14.62
N THR A 13 -26.60 -16.12 -15.26
CA THR A 13 -27.95 -16.35 -14.72
C THR A 13 -28.10 -17.61 -13.85
N THR A 14 -27.02 -18.36 -13.58
CA THR A 14 -27.04 -19.55 -12.71
C THR A 14 -26.04 -19.52 -11.55
N ARG A 15 -25.49 -18.35 -11.20
CA ARG A 15 -24.67 -18.22 -9.99
C ARG A 15 -25.54 -17.93 -8.75
N PRO A 16 -25.40 -18.71 -7.66
CA PRO A 16 -26.10 -18.44 -6.42
C PRO A 16 -25.74 -17.04 -5.90
N SER A 17 -26.79 -16.30 -5.54
CA SER A 17 -26.82 -14.91 -5.09
C SER A 17 -26.10 -14.71 -3.75
N GLY A 18 -24.77 -14.78 -3.75
CA GLY A 18 -23.94 -14.57 -2.55
C GLY A 18 -22.56 -13.95 -2.78
N LEU A 19 -22.18 -13.63 -4.02
CA LEU A 19 -20.83 -13.19 -4.38
C LEU A 19 -20.83 -11.88 -5.16
N ASN A 20 -21.60 -10.90 -4.70
CA ASN A 20 -21.34 -9.50 -5.04
C ASN A 20 -20.32 -8.94 -4.05
N THR A 21 -19.09 -9.47 -4.09
CA THR A 21 -17.94 -8.74 -3.57
C THR A 21 -17.74 -7.60 -4.55
N VAL A 22 -18.43 -6.48 -4.29
CA VAL A 22 -18.23 -5.21 -4.99
C VAL A 22 -16.72 -4.98 -5.02
N LYS A 23 -16.11 -5.12 -6.20
CA LYS A 23 -14.77 -4.58 -6.43
C LYS A 23 -14.93 -3.08 -6.25
N LYS A 24 -14.74 -2.59 -5.02
CA LYS A 24 -14.89 -1.17 -4.70
C LYS A 24 -13.91 -0.42 -5.59
N LEU A 25 -14.46 0.41 -6.48
CA LEU A 25 -13.67 1.37 -7.24
C LEU A 25 -12.98 2.29 -6.22
N ALA A 26 -11.70 2.55 -6.44
CA ALA A 26 -11.01 3.58 -5.68
C ALA A 26 -11.66 4.94 -5.99
N PRO A 27 -11.82 5.83 -5.01
CA PRO A 27 -12.20 7.22 -5.30
C PRO A 27 -11.23 7.84 -6.32
N ASP A 28 -11.73 8.70 -7.21
CA ASP A 28 -10.94 9.28 -8.30
C ASP A 28 -9.67 10.03 -7.84
N ASN A 29 -9.66 10.49 -6.59
CA ASN A 29 -8.53 11.21 -5.96
C ASN A 29 -7.72 10.34 -4.98
N MET A 30 -7.96 9.03 -4.90
CA MET A 30 -7.25 8.16 -3.96
C MET A 30 -5.84 7.87 -4.49
N PRO A 31 -4.77 8.16 -3.73
CA PRO A 31 -3.39 7.97 -4.18
C PRO A 31 -3.08 6.50 -4.48
N GLY A 32 -2.08 6.26 -5.34
CA GLY A 32 -1.59 4.92 -5.65
C GLY A 32 -1.91 4.42 -7.08
N PRO A 33 -1.50 3.18 -7.42
CA PRO A 33 -1.54 2.61 -8.76
C PRO A 33 -2.97 2.27 -9.17
N ARG A 34 -3.51 3.02 -10.13
CA ARG A 34 -4.86 2.81 -10.66
C ARG A 34 -4.81 2.05 -11.98
N ARG A 35 -5.67 1.04 -12.13
CA ARG A 35 -5.97 0.44 -13.43
C ARG A 35 -6.92 1.34 -14.23
N PRO A 36 -7.08 1.12 -15.56
CA PRO A 36 -8.08 1.82 -16.38
C PRO A 36 -9.52 1.72 -15.85
N ASN A 37 -9.80 0.70 -15.03
CA ASN A 37 -11.08 0.52 -14.36
C ASN A 37 -11.12 1.10 -12.93
N ASN A 38 -10.22 2.02 -12.58
CA ASN A 38 -10.16 2.70 -11.29
C ASN A 38 -10.02 1.77 -10.07
N LEU A 39 -9.47 0.57 -10.26
CA LEU A 39 -9.10 -0.33 -9.17
C LEU A 39 -7.66 -0.08 -8.76
N LEU A 40 -7.41 0.02 -7.45
CA LEU A 40 -6.07 -0.06 -6.89
C LEU A 40 -5.53 -1.48 -7.09
N ASN A 41 -4.45 -1.63 -7.84
CA ASN A 41 -3.82 -2.94 -8.00
C ASN A 41 -2.29 -2.86 -7.96
N CYS A 42 -1.71 -3.54 -6.98
CA CYS A 42 -0.25 -3.69 -6.91
C CYS A 42 0.25 -4.99 -7.58
N GLN A 43 -0.64 -5.90 -8.02
CA GLN A 43 -0.27 -7.23 -8.55
C GLN A 43 0.37 -7.20 -9.93
N ASP A 44 0.02 -6.22 -10.78
CA ASP A 44 0.60 -6.14 -12.13
C ASP A 44 1.95 -5.44 -12.17
N LEU A 45 2.34 -4.82 -11.05
CA LEU A 45 3.59 -4.10 -10.92
C LEU A 45 4.71 -5.13 -10.80
N ARG A 46 5.32 -5.45 -11.94
CA ARG A 46 6.47 -6.34 -11.97
C ARG A 46 7.62 -5.71 -11.16
N PRO A 47 8.25 -6.45 -10.25
CA PRO A 47 9.51 -6.02 -9.67
C PRO A 47 10.50 -5.87 -10.82
N GLU A 48 11.03 -4.67 -10.99
CA GLU A 48 12.06 -4.42 -11.99
C GLU A 48 13.40 -4.55 -11.27
N ASN A 49 14.35 -5.29 -11.85
CA ASN A 49 15.66 -5.42 -11.24
C ASN A 49 16.44 -4.14 -11.49
N LEU A 50 16.40 -3.22 -10.53
CA LEU A 50 17.08 -1.93 -10.57
C LEU A 50 18.45 -1.99 -9.90
N SER A 51 19.06 -3.16 -9.77
CA SER A 51 20.42 -3.29 -9.21
C SER A 51 21.41 -2.48 -10.05
N GLY A 52 21.91 -1.37 -9.51
CA GLY A 52 22.83 -0.47 -10.20
C GLY A 52 22.16 0.58 -11.09
N ALA A 53 20.83 0.75 -11.01
CA ALA A 53 20.15 1.87 -11.67
C ALA A 53 20.61 3.21 -11.09
N ASP A 54 20.65 4.23 -11.95
CA ASP A 54 20.89 5.61 -11.50
C ASP A 54 19.66 6.20 -10.80
N THR A 55 19.86 7.30 -10.07
CA THR A 55 18.79 7.94 -9.29
C THR A 55 17.58 8.35 -10.14
N PRO A 56 17.73 8.92 -11.35
CA PRO A 56 16.60 9.25 -12.21
C PRO A 56 15.78 8.03 -12.64
N THR A 57 16.43 6.93 -13.05
CA THR A 57 15.71 5.71 -13.45
C THR A 57 14.92 5.14 -12.29
N PHE A 58 15.53 5.12 -11.10
CA PHE A 58 14.85 4.67 -9.88
C PHE A 58 13.65 5.55 -9.52
N GLU A 59 13.78 6.88 -9.65
CA GLU A 59 12.68 7.80 -9.42
C GLU A 59 11.52 7.59 -10.41
N ILE A 60 11.82 7.44 -11.71
CA ILE A 60 10.82 7.14 -12.74
C ILE A 60 10.07 5.85 -12.40
N TYR A 61 10.80 4.82 -11.98
CA TYR A 61 10.20 3.56 -11.57
C TYR A 61 9.21 3.76 -10.40
N ILE A 62 9.66 4.40 -9.31
CA ILE A 62 8.80 4.62 -8.13
C ILE A 62 7.57 5.45 -8.51
N LYS A 63 7.73 6.50 -9.31
CA LYS A 63 6.63 7.36 -9.76
C LYS A 63 5.68 6.69 -10.74
N SER A 64 6.13 5.68 -11.49
CA SER A 64 5.25 4.86 -12.33
C SER A 64 4.23 4.06 -11.49
N ILE A 65 4.57 3.76 -10.23
CA ILE A 65 3.75 3.01 -9.29
C ILE A 65 2.95 3.96 -8.40
N TRP A 66 3.62 4.97 -7.86
CA TRP A 66 3.06 5.96 -6.96
C TRP A 66 3.41 7.36 -7.45
N PRO A 67 2.61 7.94 -8.36
CA PRO A 67 2.89 9.24 -8.96
C PRO A 67 3.04 10.38 -7.95
N GLU A 68 2.42 10.24 -6.78
CA GLU A 68 2.49 11.23 -5.71
C GLU A 68 3.80 11.17 -4.90
N ALA A 69 4.69 10.19 -5.14
CA ALA A 69 5.98 10.09 -4.46
C ALA A 69 6.85 11.33 -4.74
N LEU A 70 7.29 12.02 -3.69
CA LEU A 70 8.17 13.18 -3.82
C LEU A 70 9.64 12.75 -3.83
N SER A 71 10.41 13.27 -4.77
CA SER A 71 11.85 13.14 -4.81
C SER A 71 12.56 14.30 -4.13
N SER A 72 13.87 14.16 -3.90
CA SER A 72 14.67 15.22 -3.28
C SER A 72 14.69 16.50 -4.12
N GLY A 73 14.59 16.39 -5.45
CA GLY A 73 14.61 17.55 -6.36
C GLY A 73 13.30 18.35 -6.35
N GLU A 74 12.20 17.73 -5.92
CA GLU A 74 10.89 18.38 -5.78
C GLU A 74 10.71 19.05 -4.40
N VAL A 75 11.65 18.82 -3.50
CA VAL A 75 11.67 19.40 -2.17
C VAL A 75 12.68 20.55 -2.15
N ASN A 76 12.17 21.77 -1.95
CA ASN A 76 13.05 22.93 -1.73
C ASN A 76 13.76 22.78 -0.37
N GLU A 77 15.01 22.31 -0.40
CA GLU A 77 15.84 22.08 0.80
C GLU A 77 16.28 23.35 1.51
N GLU A 78 16.37 24.49 0.81
CA GLU A 78 16.76 25.77 1.42
C GLU A 78 15.74 26.28 2.43
N LEU A 79 14.47 25.91 2.25
CA LEU A 79 13.37 26.24 3.17
C LEU A 79 13.27 25.27 4.35
N ARG A 80 14.06 24.18 4.36
CA ARG A 80 13.96 23.12 5.38
C ARG A 80 14.82 23.44 6.59
N LEU A 81 14.27 23.16 7.77
CA LEU A 81 14.91 23.53 9.04
C LEU A 81 15.40 22.27 9.75
N SER A 82 16.72 22.13 9.89
CA SER A 82 17.34 20.95 10.54
C SER A 82 16.81 20.69 11.96
N LYS A 83 16.41 21.73 12.71
CA LYS A 83 15.78 21.59 14.03
C LYS A 83 14.52 20.72 13.99
N ASN A 84 13.76 20.77 12.89
CA ASN A 84 12.51 20.03 12.73
C ASN A 84 12.74 18.52 12.61
N ALA A 85 13.98 18.07 12.31
CA ALA A 85 14.33 16.66 12.29
C ALA A 85 14.24 15.99 13.68
N THR A 86 14.34 16.77 14.76
CA THR A 86 14.42 16.26 16.15
C THR A 86 13.11 16.33 16.92
N HIS A 87 12.12 17.09 16.43
CA HIS A 87 10.84 17.25 17.13
C HIS A 87 9.99 15.99 17.04
N LYS A 88 9.02 15.78 17.93
CA LYS A 88 8.08 14.65 17.77
C LYS A 88 7.33 14.78 16.44
N PHE A 89 7.37 13.75 15.61
CA PHE A 89 6.62 13.72 14.35
C PHE A 89 5.12 13.65 14.65
N SER A 90 4.34 14.59 14.09
CA SER A 90 2.93 14.79 14.49
C SER A 90 1.92 13.95 13.71
N CYS A 91 2.37 13.07 12.81
CA CYS A 91 1.46 12.25 12.01
C CYS A 91 0.87 11.10 12.83
N MET A 92 -0.47 11.03 12.88
CA MET A 92 -1.22 9.99 13.59
C MET A 92 -1.43 8.72 12.75
N GLU A 93 -1.09 8.75 11.47
CA GLU A 93 -1.27 7.62 10.57
C GLU A 93 -0.26 6.52 10.84
N GLU A 94 -0.70 5.26 10.76
CA GLU A 94 0.14 4.09 10.99
C GLU A 94 -0.01 3.09 9.84
N LEU A 95 1.12 2.61 9.31
CA LEU A 95 1.18 1.47 8.41
C LEU A 95 1.46 0.23 9.25
N LYS A 96 0.44 -0.61 9.43
CA LYS A 96 0.48 -1.79 10.29
C LYS A 96 0.24 -3.08 9.52
N ASP A 97 -0.96 -3.20 8.97
CA ASP A 97 -1.36 -4.34 8.14
C ASP A 97 -1.27 -3.90 6.69
N ALA A 98 -0.66 -4.70 5.82
CA ALA A 98 -0.55 -4.35 4.42
C ALA A 98 -1.94 -4.35 3.76
N SER A 99 -2.47 -3.17 3.43
CA SER A 99 -3.82 -3.02 2.88
C SER A 99 -3.87 -1.91 1.85
N ALA A 100 -4.96 -1.86 1.07
CA ALA A 100 -5.18 -0.78 0.11
C ALA A 100 -5.33 0.60 0.78
N ASP A 101 -5.77 0.65 2.04
CA ASP A 101 -5.92 1.91 2.79
C ASP A 101 -4.56 2.58 3.05
N ASN A 102 -3.48 1.80 3.05
CA ASN A 102 -2.12 2.30 3.28
C ASN A 102 -1.66 3.29 2.21
N TRP A 103 -2.26 3.30 1.02
CA TRP A 103 -1.98 4.34 0.03
C TRP A 103 -2.32 5.73 0.55
N GLN A 104 -3.52 5.88 1.14
CA GLN A 104 -3.96 7.13 1.72
C GLN A 104 -3.12 7.50 2.94
N ARG A 105 -2.80 6.52 3.79
CA ARG A 105 -1.97 6.74 4.98
C ARG A 105 -0.55 7.16 4.62
N LEU A 106 0.07 6.49 3.66
CA LEU A 106 1.41 6.83 3.16
C LEU A 106 1.44 8.24 2.55
N HIS A 107 0.42 8.61 1.79
CA HIS A 107 0.27 9.96 1.27
C HIS A 107 0.11 11.01 2.38
N SER A 108 -0.72 10.75 3.39
CA SER A 108 -0.87 11.60 4.58
C SER A 108 0.44 11.76 5.36
N ILE A 109 1.21 10.68 5.51
CA ILE A 109 2.55 10.70 6.13
C ILE A 109 3.50 11.60 5.33
N GLN A 110 3.63 11.39 4.02
CA GLN A 110 4.50 12.21 3.18
C GLN A 110 4.10 13.69 3.22
N ARG A 111 2.80 13.99 3.18
CA ARG A 111 2.30 15.36 3.28
C ARG A 111 2.63 15.99 4.64
N SER A 112 2.56 15.22 5.72
CA SER A 112 2.94 15.67 7.06
C SER A 112 4.43 15.99 7.12
N LEU A 113 5.30 15.12 6.58
CA LEU A 113 6.75 15.36 6.47
C LEU A 113 7.07 16.62 5.65
N PHE A 114 6.34 16.79 4.54
CA PHE A 114 6.48 17.97 3.68
C PHE A 114 6.13 19.25 4.44
N ASN A 115 4.97 19.28 5.09
CA ASN A 115 4.45 20.45 5.80
C ASN A 115 5.24 20.81 7.06
N GLU A 116 5.83 19.83 7.75
CA GLU A 116 6.73 20.08 8.88
C GLU A 116 8.06 20.72 8.47
N MET A 117 8.31 20.94 7.16
CA MET A 117 9.57 21.50 6.64
C MET A 117 10.79 20.70 7.12
N THR A 118 10.63 19.39 7.31
CA THR A 118 11.74 18.50 7.67
C THR A 118 12.65 18.31 6.45
N PRO A 119 13.99 18.36 6.61
CA PRO A 119 14.91 18.08 5.51
C PRO A 119 14.70 16.66 4.97
N TYR A 120 14.73 16.51 3.64
CA TYR A 120 14.32 15.29 2.95
C TYR A 120 15.10 14.05 3.41
N ARG A 121 16.41 14.23 3.64
CA ARG A 121 17.30 13.16 4.14
C ARG A 121 16.87 12.52 5.47
N PHE A 122 16.05 13.20 6.27
CA PHE A 122 15.58 12.69 7.55
C PHE A 122 14.22 12.00 7.47
N TRP A 123 13.46 12.17 6.39
CA TRP A 123 12.10 11.65 6.27
C TRP A 123 11.95 10.16 6.64
N PRO A 124 12.85 9.25 6.20
CA PRO A 124 12.79 7.84 6.61
C PRO A 124 12.82 7.66 8.13
N SER A 125 13.78 8.29 8.80
CA SER A 125 13.94 8.17 10.26
C SER A 125 12.74 8.69 11.05
N ARG A 126 12.01 9.67 10.49
CA ARG A 126 10.83 10.29 11.11
C ARG A 126 9.65 9.34 11.21
N ILE A 127 9.50 8.45 10.23
CA ILE A 127 8.32 7.60 10.12
C ILE A 127 8.48 6.25 10.82
N ILE A 128 9.64 5.97 11.44
CA ILE A 128 9.89 4.68 12.11
C ILE A 128 8.78 4.36 13.13
N GLY A 129 8.27 5.36 13.85
CA GLY A 129 7.17 5.18 14.81
C GLY A 129 5.80 4.94 14.19
N ASN A 130 5.65 5.19 12.89
CA ASN A 130 4.42 4.98 12.11
C ASN A 130 4.42 3.64 11.37
N LEU A 131 5.47 2.83 11.53
CA LEU A 131 5.63 1.53 10.89
C LEU A 131 5.55 0.44 11.95
N SER A 132 4.59 -0.48 11.81
CA SER A 132 4.45 -1.63 12.70
C SER A 132 3.94 -2.86 11.93
N GLY A 133 3.85 -4.02 12.58
CA GLY A 133 3.23 -5.22 11.99
C GLY A 133 3.99 -5.69 10.74
N ASP A 134 3.30 -5.74 9.60
CA ASP A 134 3.89 -6.14 8.31
C ASP A 134 5.06 -5.22 7.90
N PHE A 135 5.08 -3.98 8.40
CA PHE A 135 6.08 -2.97 8.09
C PHE A 135 7.23 -2.90 9.11
N ASP A 136 7.27 -3.78 10.13
CA ASP A 136 8.39 -3.84 11.10
C ASP A 136 9.75 -4.05 10.42
N THR A 137 9.75 -4.78 9.30
CA THR A 137 10.96 -5.02 8.49
C THR A 137 11.48 -3.73 7.85
N VAL A 138 10.58 -2.84 7.40
CA VAL A 138 10.92 -1.52 6.87
C VAL A 138 11.47 -0.64 8.00
N ALA A 139 10.85 -0.65 9.19
CA ALA A 139 11.36 0.08 10.35
C ALA A 139 12.79 -0.34 10.71
N LYS A 140 13.08 -1.65 10.69
CA LYS A 140 14.44 -2.19 10.89
C LYS A 140 15.37 -1.74 9.77
N PHE A 141 14.96 -1.85 8.51
CA PHE A 141 15.74 -1.41 7.36
C PHE A 141 16.17 0.04 7.48
N ILE A 142 15.26 0.94 7.88
CA ILE A 142 15.56 2.36 8.09
C ILE A 142 16.64 2.52 9.16
N ARG A 143 16.49 1.87 10.33
CA ARG A 143 17.44 1.97 11.45
C ARG A 143 18.84 1.50 11.08
N TYR A 144 18.95 0.44 10.29
CA TYR A 144 20.25 -0.18 9.99
C TYR A 144 20.93 0.35 8.73
N LYS A 145 20.16 0.82 7.75
CA LYS A 145 20.69 1.19 6.43
C LYS A 145 20.61 2.67 6.11
N ASN A 146 19.84 3.44 6.88
CA ASN A 146 19.60 4.86 6.65
C ASN A 146 19.30 5.17 5.16
N PRO A 147 18.27 4.52 4.58
CA PRO A 147 17.96 4.62 3.16
C PRO A 147 17.49 6.03 2.79
N SER A 148 17.41 6.32 1.48
CA SER A 148 16.70 7.50 0.99
C SER A 148 15.18 7.34 1.17
N TRP A 149 14.42 8.43 1.04
CA TRP A 149 12.96 8.36 1.06
C TRP A 149 12.38 7.50 -0.06
N LEU A 150 12.90 7.60 -1.28
CA LEU A 150 12.44 6.76 -2.40
C LEU A 150 12.73 5.27 -2.16
N LEU A 151 13.88 4.91 -1.58
CA LEU A 151 14.18 3.53 -1.19
C LEU A 151 13.27 3.05 -0.05
N THR A 152 12.88 3.96 0.85
CA THR A 152 11.92 3.66 1.91
C THR A 152 10.53 3.38 1.31
N ILE A 153 10.10 4.19 0.35
CA ILE A 153 8.86 3.96 -0.41
C ILE A 153 8.92 2.60 -1.09
N GLU A 154 9.99 2.28 -1.81
CA GLU A 154 10.15 0.98 -2.48
C GLU A 154 9.97 -0.19 -1.51
N ALA A 155 10.58 -0.12 -0.33
CA ALA A 155 10.43 -1.15 0.70
C ALA A 155 8.97 -1.28 1.17
N ILE A 156 8.28 -0.16 1.40
CA ILE A 156 6.84 -0.14 1.75
C ILE A 156 6.01 -0.76 0.61
N LEU A 157 6.26 -0.35 -0.63
CA LEU A 157 5.59 -0.88 -1.81
C LEU A 157 5.83 -2.38 -1.98
N THR A 158 7.03 -2.86 -1.66
CA THR A 158 7.37 -4.28 -1.70
C THR A 158 6.55 -5.07 -0.69
N ILE A 159 6.38 -4.57 0.54
CA ILE A 159 5.49 -5.19 1.54
C ILE A 159 4.02 -5.17 1.05
N MET A 160 3.54 -4.04 0.53
CA MET A 160 2.18 -3.90 -0.01
C MET A 160 1.91 -4.83 -1.20
N ARG A 161 2.91 -5.05 -2.07
CA ARG A 161 2.84 -6.03 -3.16
C ARG A 161 2.83 -7.47 -2.65
N ASN A 162 3.68 -7.76 -1.67
CA ASN A 162 3.76 -9.09 -1.08
C ASN A 162 2.45 -9.47 -0.38
N TYR A 163 1.69 -8.54 0.17
CA TYR A 163 0.33 -8.83 0.64
C TYR A 163 -0.63 -9.30 -0.46
N ASN A 164 -0.45 -8.79 -1.68
CA ASN A 164 -1.21 -9.26 -2.82
C ASN A 164 -0.65 -10.57 -3.43
N GLY A 165 0.56 -11.00 -3.05
CA GLY A 165 1.22 -12.25 -3.47
C GLY A 165 1.21 -13.37 -2.42
N VAL A 166 1.14 -13.01 -1.13
CA VAL A 166 0.76 -13.86 -0.01
C VAL A 166 -0.75 -13.92 -0.06
N GLN A 167 -1.24 -14.85 -0.90
CA GLN A 167 -2.63 -15.24 -1.09
C GLN A 167 -3.64 -14.44 -0.26
N PRO A 168 -4.59 -13.68 -0.87
CA PRO A 168 -5.71 -13.05 -0.18
C PRO A 168 -6.35 -13.93 0.92
N PRO A 169 -6.43 -15.27 0.76
CA PRO A 169 -6.81 -16.18 1.84
C PRO A 169 -6.03 -16.06 3.16
N ILE A 170 -4.71 -15.96 3.16
CA ILE A 170 -3.90 -16.03 4.40
C ILE A 170 -4.03 -14.75 5.22
N SER A 171 -4.00 -13.60 4.57
CA SER A 171 -4.20 -12.31 5.25
C SER A 171 -5.65 -12.10 5.69
N GLN A 172 -6.63 -12.53 4.88
CA GLN A 172 -8.03 -12.56 5.30
C GLN A 172 -8.26 -13.53 6.46
N LEU A 173 -7.60 -14.68 6.45
CA LEU A 173 -7.62 -15.64 7.56
C LEU A 173 -7.04 -15.03 8.83
N ALA A 174 -5.87 -14.38 8.74
CA ALA A 174 -5.20 -13.77 9.87
C ALA A 174 -5.98 -12.60 10.48
N SER A 175 -6.77 -11.89 9.67
CA SER A 175 -7.63 -10.79 10.12
C SER A 175 -9.01 -11.23 10.63
N ILE A 176 -9.42 -12.49 10.39
CA ILE A 176 -10.68 -13.02 10.92
C ILE A 176 -10.59 -13.17 12.45
N ARG A 177 -11.37 -12.36 13.16
CA ARG A 177 -11.64 -12.51 14.58
C ARG A 177 -13.06 -13.01 14.81
N LYS A 178 -13.22 -13.82 15.85
CA LYS A 178 -14.54 -14.25 16.34
C LYS A 178 -15.24 -13.03 16.91
N LYS A 179 -16.48 -12.78 16.45
CA LYS A 179 -17.29 -11.70 17.00
C LYS A 179 -17.86 -12.14 18.36
N SER A 180 -18.19 -11.18 19.22
CA SER A 180 -18.69 -11.46 20.58
C SER A 180 -20.04 -12.16 20.59
N ASP A 181 -20.84 -12.00 19.54
CA ASP A 181 -22.18 -12.55 19.33
C ASP A 181 -22.21 -13.79 18.42
N GLU A 182 -21.05 -14.24 17.95
CA GLU A 182 -20.92 -15.31 16.96
C GLU A 182 -20.66 -16.67 17.62
N GLY A 183 -21.44 -17.69 17.23
CA GLY A 183 -21.19 -19.07 17.67
C GLY A 183 -19.96 -19.69 16.99
N ASP A 184 -19.29 -20.64 17.66
CA ASP A 184 -18.06 -21.27 17.16
C ASP A 184 -18.21 -21.86 15.74
N LEU A 185 -19.35 -22.50 15.47
CA LEU A 185 -19.68 -23.06 14.17
C LEU A 185 -19.83 -22.00 13.07
N GLN A 186 -20.36 -20.83 13.40
CA GLN A 186 -20.52 -19.72 12.46
C GLN A 186 -19.16 -19.08 12.15
N PHE A 187 -18.33 -18.91 13.18
CA PHE A 187 -16.95 -18.45 13.04
C PHE A 187 -16.14 -19.37 12.13
N LEU A 188 -16.18 -20.69 12.39
CA LEU A 188 -15.46 -21.68 11.57
C LEU A 188 -15.96 -21.73 10.12
N ARG A 189 -17.26 -21.50 9.88
CA ARG A 189 -17.81 -21.39 8.51
C ARG A 189 -17.27 -20.16 7.77
N ARG A 190 -17.11 -19.03 8.47
CA ARG A 190 -16.46 -17.82 7.92
C ARG A 190 -14.98 -18.03 7.64
N VAL A 191 -14.27 -18.70 8.53
CA VAL A 191 -12.87 -19.10 8.30
C VAL A 191 -12.79 -20.00 7.06
N ARG A 192 -13.68 -20.98 6.93
CA ARG A 192 -13.71 -21.89 5.76
C ARG A 192 -14.01 -21.16 4.45
N SER A 193 -14.87 -20.13 4.45
CA SER A 193 -15.19 -19.37 3.24
C SER A 193 -14.03 -18.54 2.69
N VAL A 194 -12.94 -18.37 3.44
CA VAL A 194 -11.73 -17.69 2.96
C VAL A 194 -10.93 -18.57 1.99
N PHE A 195 -11.10 -19.89 2.04
CA PHE A 195 -10.34 -20.86 1.23
C PHE A 195 -11.11 -21.39 0.01
N ASN A 196 -12.37 -20.98 -0.20
CA ASN A 196 -13.26 -21.43 -1.28
C ASN A 196 -13.72 -20.25 -2.14
#